data_AF-A0A1L7XIM0-F1
#
_entry.id   AF-A0A1L7XIM0-F1
#
_cell.length_a   1.000
_cell.length_b   1.000
_cell.length_c   1.000
_cell.angle_alpha   90.00
_cell.angle_beta   90.00
_cell.angle_gamma   90.00
#
_symmetry.space_group_name_H-M   'P 1'
#
loop_
_entity.id
_entity.type
_entity.pdbx_description
1 polymer ?
#
loop_
_entity_poly.entity_id
_entity_poly.type
_entity_poly.pdbx_seq_one_letter_code
_entity_poly.pdbx_strand_id
1 'polypeptide(L)'
;MSTSSGRGIEACVRCGHSMDGHAKLRDTKCKKCKKSFEVCQAGIHGNDGIGWRICFVPCSCGEKYFPLSLTKRHELAGHEYLPTHPGYRPLTPEIDETTDEPNSVSSEVVESFASMNIRASGHGRRWTPPPWSDWTWEGEYRRYYRSRVVESGEFEYEYDIISPAPGDAKEKGKGRGKGEDKTNSGSEDELAWDQRTFDQYTQPWSEWAWDEDEGCYYRTRKDDSGDYEYQYDYKSPKPSKGKGKGKRK
;
A
#
# COMPACT_ATOMS: atom_id res chain seq x y z
N MET A 1 0.65 -10.58 32.33
CA MET A 1 1.48 -11.69 31.81
C MET A 1 2.60 -11.10 30.96
N SER A 2 3.88 -11.37 31.28
CA SER A 2 4.99 -10.78 30.52
C SER A 2 5.06 -11.33 29.09
N THR A 3 5.18 -10.42 28.13
CA THR A 3 5.27 -10.69 26.69
C THR A 3 6.71 -10.79 26.18
N SER A 4 7.72 -10.67 27.06
CA SER A 4 9.11 -10.57 26.65
C SER A 4 9.53 -11.74 25.75
N SER A 5 10.20 -11.39 24.66
CA SER A 5 10.54 -12.31 23.57
C SER A 5 11.73 -13.21 23.89
N GLY A 6 12.34 -13.09 25.08
CA GLY A 6 13.45 -13.93 25.54
C GLY A 6 14.79 -13.68 24.82
N ARG A 7 14.92 -12.58 24.09
CA ARG A 7 16.19 -12.18 23.46
C ARG A 7 16.93 -11.24 24.42
N GLY A 8 18.21 -11.49 24.65
CA GLY A 8 19.08 -10.61 25.48
C GLY A 8 19.43 -9.28 24.82
N ILE A 9 18.63 -8.83 23.86
CA ILE A 9 18.79 -7.56 23.15
C ILE A 9 17.61 -6.71 23.57
N GLU A 10 17.86 -5.48 24.03
CA GLU A 10 16.80 -4.64 24.60
C GLU A 10 15.85 -4.10 23.51
N ALA A 11 16.36 -3.87 22.29
CA ALA A 11 15.61 -3.25 21.20
C ALA A 11 15.76 -3.99 19.86
N CYS A 12 14.76 -3.81 19.00
CA CYS A 12 14.76 -4.26 17.61
C CYS A 12 15.83 -3.52 16.80
N VAL A 13 16.66 -4.26 16.07
CA VAL A 13 17.68 -3.66 15.20
C VAL A 13 17.08 -3.00 13.94
N ARG A 14 15.80 -3.27 13.63
CA ARG A 14 15.11 -2.78 12.43
C ARG A 14 14.24 -1.57 12.72
N CYS A 15 13.35 -1.66 13.71
CA CYS A 15 12.43 -0.57 14.07
C CYS A 15 12.82 0.17 15.35
N GLY A 16 13.79 -0.31 16.14
CA GLY A 16 14.23 0.35 17.37
C GLY A 16 13.33 0.16 18.58
N HIS A 17 12.16 -0.44 18.42
CA HIS A 17 11.24 -0.69 19.53
C HIS A 17 11.76 -1.76 20.49
N SER A 18 11.38 -1.65 21.76
CA SER A 18 11.70 -2.67 22.77
C SER A 18 11.23 -4.05 22.32
N MET A 19 12.02 -5.07 22.64
CA MET A 19 11.68 -6.46 22.35
C MET A 19 10.40 -6.96 23.06
N ASP A 20 9.90 -6.23 24.06
CA ASP A 20 8.59 -6.49 24.69
C ASP A 20 7.41 -6.12 23.80
N GLY A 21 7.63 -5.17 22.87
CA GLY A 21 6.72 -4.80 21.81
C GLY A 21 6.69 -5.79 20.65
N HIS A 22 7.48 -6.86 20.69
CA HIS A 22 7.43 -7.90 19.66
C HIS A 22 6.56 -9.08 20.07
N ALA A 23 5.99 -9.76 19.08
CA ALA A 23 5.39 -11.07 19.31
C ALA A 23 6.44 -12.08 19.79
N LYS A 24 5.98 -13.02 20.61
CA LYS A 24 6.83 -14.10 21.12
C LYS A 24 7.34 -14.95 19.96
N LEU A 25 8.63 -15.26 20.00
CA LEU A 25 9.36 -16.07 19.02
C LEU A 25 8.70 -17.41 18.65
N ARG A 26 7.98 -18.03 19.61
CA ARG A 26 7.30 -19.31 19.40
C ARG A 26 6.10 -19.20 18.46
N ASP A 27 5.47 -18.03 18.44
CA ASP A 27 4.23 -17.76 17.69
C ASP A 27 4.54 -17.19 16.29
N THR A 28 5.79 -16.78 16.06
CA THR A 28 6.24 -16.15 14.81
C THR A 28 7.15 -17.06 13.97
N LYS A 29 7.00 -18.39 14.01
CA LYS A 29 7.85 -19.29 13.21
C LYS A 29 7.22 -19.64 11.86
N CYS A 30 8.05 -19.69 10.82
CA CYS A 30 7.67 -20.24 9.52
C CYS A 30 7.24 -21.71 9.68
N LYS A 31 6.06 -22.06 9.19
CA LYS A 31 5.53 -23.43 9.29
C LYS A 31 6.43 -24.46 8.60
N LYS A 32 7.09 -24.08 7.50
CA LYS A 32 7.99 -24.93 6.69
C LYS A 32 9.41 -25.02 7.26
N CYS A 33 10.16 -23.91 7.29
CA CYS A 33 11.58 -23.93 7.66
C CYS A 33 11.86 -23.64 9.14
N LYS A 34 10.83 -23.35 9.94
CA LYS A 34 10.90 -23.04 11.39
C LYS A 34 11.73 -21.81 11.79
N LYS A 35 12.28 -21.05 10.83
CA LYS A 35 12.91 -19.75 11.09
C LYS A 35 11.90 -18.77 11.69
N SER A 36 12.33 -17.99 12.67
CA SER A 36 11.48 -17.05 13.40
C SER A 36 11.45 -15.66 12.78
N PHE A 37 10.26 -15.14 12.50
CA PHE A 37 10.03 -13.75 12.12
C PHE A 37 10.19 -12.83 13.33
N GLU A 38 10.70 -11.62 13.10
CA GLU A 38 10.55 -10.51 14.03
C GLU A 38 9.31 -9.75 13.63
N VAL A 39 8.33 -9.68 14.53
CA VAL A 39 7.05 -9.04 14.26
C VAL A 39 6.68 -8.17 15.43
N CYS A 40 6.40 -6.92 15.12
CA CYS A 40 5.97 -5.93 16.08
C CYS A 40 4.48 -6.13 16.37
N GLN A 41 4.11 -6.05 17.66
CA GLN A 41 2.73 -6.20 18.14
C GLN A 41 1.83 -5.13 17.52
N ALA A 42 0.54 -5.44 17.44
CA ALA A 42 -0.44 -4.48 16.94
C ALA A 42 -0.42 -3.19 17.78
N GLY A 43 -0.55 -2.04 17.12
CA GLY A 43 -0.54 -0.72 17.77
C GLY A 43 0.83 -0.05 17.88
N ILE A 44 1.92 -0.74 17.56
CA ILE A 44 3.28 -0.16 17.63
C ILE A 44 3.67 0.56 16.34
N HIS A 45 3.11 0.14 15.22
CA HIS A 45 3.39 0.66 13.89
C HIS A 45 2.10 0.99 13.15
N GLY A 46 2.18 1.97 12.24
CA GLY A 46 1.10 2.52 11.44
C GLY A 46 0.42 3.70 12.12
N ASN A 47 0.12 4.76 11.35
CA ASN A 47 -0.76 5.85 11.80
C ASN A 47 -2.11 5.34 12.29
N ASP A 48 -2.57 4.20 11.76
CA ASP A 48 -3.86 3.61 12.09
C ASP A 48 -3.82 2.74 13.37
N GLY A 49 -2.62 2.40 13.87
CA GLY A 49 -2.45 1.51 15.04
C GLY A 49 -3.00 0.08 14.85
N ILE A 50 -3.45 -0.29 13.64
CA ILE A 50 -4.14 -1.55 13.39
C ILE A 50 -3.21 -2.54 12.67
N GLY A 51 -3.03 -3.69 13.31
CA GLY A 51 -2.43 -4.88 12.70
C GLY A 51 -0.95 -5.10 13.04
N TRP A 52 -0.51 -6.32 12.77
CA TRP A 52 0.87 -6.75 13.00
C TRP A 52 1.77 -6.28 11.85
N ARG A 53 2.97 -5.79 12.16
CA ARG A 53 3.98 -5.44 11.15
C ARG A 53 5.17 -6.38 11.20
N ILE A 54 5.60 -6.89 10.05
CA ILE A 54 6.82 -7.70 9.99
C ILE A 54 8.02 -6.78 9.98
N CYS A 55 8.82 -6.90 11.03
CA CYS A 55 10.04 -6.15 11.19
C CYS A 55 11.20 -6.88 10.46
N PHE A 56 11.16 -8.22 10.36
CA PHE A 56 12.09 -9.01 9.52
C PHE A 56 11.55 -10.38 9.04
N VAL A 57 11.80 -10.69 7.76
CA VAL A 57 11.48 -11.97 7.08
C VAL A 57 12.77 -12.76 6.80
N PRO A 58 13.13 -13.79 7.60
CA PRO A 58 14.39 -14.54 7.43
C PRO A 58 14.34 -15.68 6.40
N CYS A 59 13.20 -15.88 5.72
CA CYS A 59 13.01 -17.03 4.83
C CYS A 59 12.20 -16.69 3.58
N SER A 60 12.54 -17.36 2.48
CA SER A 60 11.88 -17.25 1.17
C SER A 60 10.84 -18.36 0.92
N CYS A 61 10.31 -18.99 1.97
CA CYS A 61 9.34 -20.09 1.81
C CYS A 61 8.00 -19.63 1.21
N GLY A 62 7.71 -18.32 1.24
CA GLY A 62 6.45 -17.72 0.79
C GLY A 62 5.43 -17.56 1.91
N GLU A 63 4.47 -16.66 1.68
CA GLU A 63 3.49 -16.21 2.67
C GLU A 63 2.56 -17.31 3.17
N LYS A 64 2.28 -18.32 2.34
CA LYS A 64 1.47 -19.50 2.72
C LYS A 64 2.00 -20.27 3.95
N TYR A 65 3.28 -20.11 4.26
CA TYR A 65 3.90 -20.73 5.45
C TYR A 65 4.13 -19.75 6.60
N PHE A 66 3.62 -18.52 6.49
CA PHE A 66 3.58 -17.61 7.62
C PHE A 66 2.57 -18.18 8.66
N PRO A 67 2.81 -17.96 9.97
CA PRO A 67 1.86 -18.40 10.98
C PRO A 67 0.53 -17.65 10.82
N LEU A 68 -0.59 -18.25 11.25
CA LEU A 68 -1.94 -17.78 10.87
C LEU A 68 -2.27 -16.38 11.39
N SER A 69 -1.75 -16.01 12.56
CA SER A 69 -1.87 -14.67 13.13
C SER A 69 -1.20 -13.58 12.27
N LEU A 70 -0.43 -13.99 11.26
CA LEU A 70 0.46 -13.19 10.47
C LEU A 70 0.06 -13.18 8.99
N THR A 71 -1.22 -13.46 8.69
CA THR A 71 -1.74 -13.47 7.31
C THR A 71 -2.16 -12.07 6.83
N LYS A 72 -2.51 -11.14 7.75
CA LYS A 72 -2.85 -9.74 7.46
C LYS A 72 -1.72 -8.75 7.81
N ARG A 73 -0.48 -9.17 7.60
CA ARG A 73 0.68 -8.36 8.01
C ARG A 73 1.30 -7.66 6.83
N HIS A 74 1.61 -6.40 7.04
CA HIS A 74 2.37 -5.60 6.10
C HIS A 74 3.83 -5.58 6.54
N GLU A 75 4.73 -5.47 5.57
CA GLU A 75 6.10 -5.05 5.85
C GLU A 75 6.08 -3.64 6.45
N LEU A 76 7.10 -3.30 7.24
CA LEU A 76 7.26 -1.94 7.75
C LEU A 76 7.28 -0.95 6.58
N ALA A 77 6.52 0.14 6.70
CA ALA A 77 6.63 1.25 5.78
C ALA A 77 8.00 1.91 5.95
N GLY A 78 8.47 2.59 4.90
CA GLY A 78 9.81 3.18 4.88
C GLY A 78 10.11 4.07 6.09
N HIS A 79 9.12 4.84 6.56
CA HIS A 79 9.28 5.76 7.68
C HIS A 79 9.26 5.08 9.06
N GLU A 80 8.88 3.80 9.12
CA GLU A 80 8.76 3.03 10.37
C GLU A 80 10.05 2.30 10.75
N TYR A 81 11.01 2.24 9.83
CA TYR A 81 12.35 1.74 10.13
C TYR A 81 13.12 2.75 11.00
N LEU A 82 14.15 2.26 11.71
CA LEU A 82 15.13 3.14 12.35
C LEU A 82 15.81 4.03 11.30
N PRO A 83 16.14 5.29 11.60
CA PRO A 83 16.84 6.18 10.67
C PRO A 83 18.18 5.65 10.14
N THR A 84 18.83 4.74 10.89
CA THR A 84 20.08 4.09 10.50
C THR A 84 19.89 2.89 9.57
N HIS A 85 18.65 2.43 9.38
CA HIS A 85 18.33 1.26 8.58
C HIS A 85 18.34 1.60 7.07
N PRO A 86 18.90 0.75 6.20
CA PRO A 86 18.94 1.02 4.75
C PRO A 86 17.55 1.17 4.09
N GLY A 87 16.52 0.58 4.69
CA GLY A 87 15.14 0.69 4.23
C GLY A 87 14.41 1.93 4.73
N TYR A 88 15.04 2.77 5.57
CA TYR A 88 14.41 3.98 6.07
C TYR A 88 14.16 4.99 4.96
N ARG A 89 12.92 5.48 4.89
CA ARG A 89 12.52 6.59 4.04
C ARG A 89 11.65 7.53 4.86
N PRO A 90 12.08 8.76 5.15
CA PRO A 90 11.26 9.71 5.90
C PRO A 90 9.95 9.98 5.16
N LEU A 91 8.87 10.23 5.90
CA LEU A 91 7.66 10.79 5.30
C LEU A 91 8.05 12.12 4.68
N THR A 92 7.85 12.25 3.36
CA THR A 92 7.87 13.58 2.75
C THR A 92 6.79 14.38 3.46
N PRO A 93 7.10 15.52 4.08
CA PRO A 93 6.08 16.36 4.67
C PRO A 93 5.09 16.65 3.55
N GLU A 94 3.85 16.18 3.70
CA GLU A 94 2.75 16.71 2.92
C GLU A 94 2.75 18.20 3.28
N ILE A 95 3.25 19.02 2.36
CA ILE A 95 3.07 20.45 2.42
C ILE A 95 1.56 20.58 2.28
N ASP A 96 0.88 20.73 3.40
CA ASP A 96 -0.55 20.99 3.48
C ASP A 96 -0.74 22.27 2.67
N GLU A 97 -1.08 22.09 1.39
CA GLU A 97 -1.20 23.12 0.38
C GLU A 97 -2.40 23.95 0.81
N THR A 98 -2.13 24.82 1.77
CA THR A 98 -3.10 25.71 2.38
C THR A 98 -3.61 26.51 1.22
N THR A 99 -4.84 26.20 0.81
CA THR A 99 -5.50 26.81 -0.33
C THR A 99 -5.75 28.27 0.04
N ASP A 100 -4.72 29.11 -0.09
CA ASP A 100 -4.88 30.54 -0.19
C ASP A 100 -5.60 30.77 -1.52
N GLU A 101 -6.91 31.01 -1.42
CA GLU A 101 -7.75 31.44 -2.55
C GLU A 101 -7.01 32.53 -3.34
N PRO A 102 -6.79 32.35 -4.66
CA PRO A 102 -6.23 33.40 -5.48
C PRO A 102 -7.28 34.50 -5.63
N ASN A 103 -7.10 35.57 -4.87
CA ASN A 103 -7.80 36.83 -5.08
C ASN A 103 -7.45 37.32 -6.50
N SER A 104 -8.38 37.10 -7.41
CA SER A 104 -8.32 37.47 -8.82
C SER A 104 -8.21 38.99 -8.95
N VAL A 105 -7.00 39.47 -9.25
CA VAL A 105 -6.79 40.79 -9.84
C VAL A 105 -5.68 40.72 -10.88
N SER A 106 -6.12 40.67 -12.13
CA SER A 106 -5.61 41.39 -13.28
C SER A 106 -4.10 41.39 -13.53
N SER A 107 -3.69 40.44 -14.37
CA SER A 107 -3.04 40.67 -15.66
C SER A 107 -2.37 42.05 -15.84
N GLU A 108 -1.06 42.11 -15.58
CA GLU A 108 -0.16 42.99 -16.34
C GLU A 108 1.04 42.18 -16.81
N VAL A 109 1.21 42.22 -18.12
CA VAL A 109 2.24 41.61 -18.93
C VAL A 109 3.60 42.18 -18.54
N VAL A 110 4.53 41.34 -18.10
CA VAL A 110 5.95 41.69 -18.16
C VAL A 110 6.71 40.52 -18.78
N GLU A 111 6.85 40.59 -20.10
CA GLU A 111 7.90 39.89 -20.82
C GLU A 111 9.26 40.38 -20.29
N SER A 112 9.97 39.52 -19.56
CA SER A 112 11.37 39.76 -19.22
C SER A 112 12.16 38.45 -19.37
N PHE A 113 12.21 37.95 -20.59
CA PHE A 113 13.18 36.95 -21.02
C PHE A 113 14.47 37.65 -21.46
N ALA A 114 15.11 38.35 -20.54
CA ALA A 114 16.46 38.88 -20.75
C ALA A 114 17.48 37.95 -20.07
N SER A 115 18.02 37.03 -20.88
CA SER A 115 19.44 36.69 -20.89
C SER A 115 20.09 36.35 -19.54
N MET A 116 19.84 35.15 -19.02
CA MET A 116 20.82 34.52 -18.12
C MET A 116 22.01 34.01 -18.95
N ASN A 117 22.99 34.88 -19.14
CA ASN A 117 24.33 34.50 -19.60
C ASN A 117 25.00 33.62 -18.54
N ILE A 118 25.03 32.32 -18.77
CA ILE A 118 25.81 31.36 -17.99
C ILE A 118 27.29 31.63 -18.28
N ARG A 119 27.92 32.48 -17.47
CA ARG A 119 29.38 32.64 -17.48
C ARG A 119 30.02 31.39 -16.89
N ALA A 120 30.70 30.64 -17.75
CA ALA A 120 31.57 29.53 -17.42
C ALA A 120 32.79 30.00 -16.61
N SER A 121 32.62 30.15 -15.29
CA SER A 121 33.74 30.32 -14.38
C SER A 121 34.28 28.94 -14.00
N GLY A 122 35.39 28.57 -14.65
CA GLY A 122 36.08 27.29 -14.53
C GLY A 122 36.62 26.98 -13.13
N HIS A 123 35.75 26.46 -12.28
CA HIS A 123 36.13 25.59 -11.17
C HIS A 123 35.28 24.33 -11.30
N GLY A 124 35.90 23.15 -11.35
CA GLY A 124 35.28 21.84 -11.53
C GLY A 124 34.33 21.47 -10.39
N ARG A 125 33.23 22.20 -10.24
CA ARG A 125 32.13 21.85 -9.37
C ARG A 125 31.46 20.64 -9.99
N ARG A 126 31.50 19.54 -9.26
CA ARG A 126 30.72 18.34 -9.55
C ARG A 126 29.27 18.77 -9.82
N TRP A 127 28.78 18.53 -11.02
CA TRP A 127 27.38 18.81 -11.36
C TRP A 127 26.48 18.01 -10.41
N THR A 128 25.61 18.72 -9.70
CA THR A 128 24.55 18.12 -8.91
C THR A 128 23.24 18.35 -9.66
N PRO A 129 22.49 17.29 -10.01
CA PRO A 129 21.21 17.46 -10.67
C PRO A 129 20.31 18.39 -9.85
N PRO A 130 19.54 19.27 -10.50
CA PRO A 130 18.49 20.00 -9.81
C PRO A 130 17.51 19.01 -9.15
N PRO A 131 16.84 19.43 -8.07
CA PRO A 131 15.80 18.62 -7.44
C PRO A 131 14.67 18.33 -8.44
N TRP A 132 13.93 17.26 -8.18
CA TRP A 132 12.69 16.97 -8.90
C TRP A 132 11.66 18.08 -8.68
N SER A 133 10.84 18.34 -9.69
CA SER A 133 9.63 19.15 -9.55
C SER A 133 8.65 18.47 -8.59
N ASP A 134 7.64 19.24 -8.18
CA ASP A 134 6.49 18.69 -7.47
C ASP A 134 5.70 17.72 -8.36
N TRP A 135 4.96 16.84 -7.71
CA TRP A 135 4.08 15.89 -8.40
C TRP A 135 2.90 16.64 -9.02
N THR A 136 2.67 16.40 -10.31
CA THR A 136 1.56 16.96 -11.07
C THR A 136 0.62 15.83 -11.49
N TRP A 137 -0.68 16.01 -11.28
CA TRP A 137 -1.69 15.06 -11.71
C TRP A 137 -1.97 15.19 -13.21
N GLU A 138 -1.85 14.09 -13.95
CA GLU A 138 -2.18 14.00 -15.36
C GLU A 138 -3.55 13.31 -15.53
N GLY A 139 -4.61 14.12 -15.63
CA GLY A 139 -5.99 13.64 -15.59
C GLY A 139 -6.36 12.63 -16.67
N GLU A 140 -5.78 12.74 -17.87
CA GLU A 140 -6.04 11.81 -18.99
C GLU A 140 -5.56 10.39 -18.69
N TYR A 141 -4.42 10.25 -18.01
CA TYR A 141 -3.78 8.96 -17.73
C TYR A 141 -3.97 8.48 -16.29
N ARG A 142 -4.72 9.25 -15.48
CA ARG A 142 -4.95 9.01 -14.06
C ARG A 142 -3.67 8.63 -13.29
N ARG A 143 -2.61 9.41 -13.49
CA ARG A 143 -1.29 9.19 -12.86
C ARG A 143 -0.68 10.51 -12.43
N TYR A 144 0.19 10.44 -11.43
CA TYR A 144 1.06 11.57 -11.09
C TYR A 144 2.36 11.47 -11.88
N TYR A 145 2.92 12.61 -12.27
CA TYR A 145 4.28 12.70 -12.83
C TYR A 145 5.06 13.85 -12.18
N ARG A 146 6.39 13.74 -12.19
CA ARG A 146 7.29 14.85 -11.87
C ARG A 146 8.49 14.83 -12.81
N SER A 147 9.16 15.97 -12.96
CA SER A 147 10.27 16.12 -13.91
C SER A 147 11.48 16.84 -13.31
N ARG A 148 12.65 16.66 -13.91
CA ARG A 148 13.86 17.45 -13.62
C ARG A 148 14.72 17.63 -14.86
N VAL A 149 15.55 18.66 -14.87
CA VAL A 149 16.51 18.88 -15.96
C VAL A 149 17.80 18.10 -15.68
N VAL A 150 18.25 17.29 -16.63
CA VAL A 150 19.51 16.54 -16.55
C VAL A 150 20.68 17.33 -17.14
N GLU A 151 21.91 16.82 -17.02
CA GLU A 151 23.13 17.53 -17.44
C GLU A 151 23.12 17.87 -18.95
N SER A 152 22.42 17.08 -19.77
CA SER A 152 22.22 17.35 -21.20
C SER A 152 21.27 18.51 -21.51
N GLY A 153 20.54 19.02 -20.50
CA GLY A 153 19.46 19.98 -20.69
C GLY A 153 18.11 19.34 -21.04
N GLU A 154 18.03 18.01 -21.12
CA GLU A 154 16.77 17.28 -21.34
C GLU A 154 15.98 17.13 -20.03
N PHE A 155 14.68 16.83 -20.15
CA PHE A 155 13.82 16.52 -19.01
C PHE A 155 13.78 15.01 -18.75
N GLU A 156 14.04 14.62 -17.52
CA GLU A 156 13.79 13.28 -17.00
C GLU A 156 12.44 13.27 -16.28
N TYR A 157 11.64 12.22 -16.46
CA TYR A 157 10.29 12.09 -15.87
C TYR A 157 10.20 10.86 -14.95
N GLU A 158 9.46 11.00 -13.85
CA GLU A 158 9.10 9.93 -12.92
C GLU A 158 7.57 9.88 -12.78
N TYR A 159 6.99 8.67 -12.72
CA TYR A 159 5.54 8.45 -12.68
C TYR A 159 5.13 7.63 -11.45
N ASP A 160 3.98 7.97 -10.86
CA ASP A 160 3.30 7.16 -9.83
C ASP A 160 1.90 6.76 -10.31
N ILE A 161 1.64 5.45 -10.28
CA ILE A 161 0.42 4.79 -10.79
C ILE A 161 -0.46 4.30 -9.62
N ILE A 162 0.06 4.31 -8.39
CA ILE A 162 -0.61 3.66 -7.25
C ILE A 162 -1.52 4.64 -6.51
N SER A 163 -1.23 5.94 -6.59
CA SER A 163 -1.96 6.96 -5.84
C SER A 163 -3.36 7.22 -6.43
N PRO A 164 -4.41 7.25 -5.59
CA PRO A 164 -5.78 7.53 -6.05
C PRO A 164 -5.90 8.95 -6.60
N ALA A 165 -6.87 9.14 -7.51
CA ALA A 165 -7.09 10.44 -8.10
C ALA A 165 -7.50 11.47 -7.03
N PRO A 166 -7.03 12.72 -7.15
CA PRO A 166 -7.46 13.78 -6.26
C PRO A 166 -8.98 13.98 -6.43
N GLY A 167 -9.73 13.81 -5.33
CA GLY A 167 -11.20 13.87 -5.30
C GLY A 167 -11.93 12.53 -5.14
N ASP A 168 -11.26 11.38 -5.31
CA ASP A 168 -11.88 10.05 -5.12
C ASP A 168 -11.90 9.58 -3.64
N ALA A 169 -11.29 10.34 -2.73
CA ALA A 169 -11.34 10.07 -1.30
C ALA A 169 -12.75 10.38 -0.75
N LYS A 170 -13.64 9.39 -0.78
CA LYS A 170 -14.98 9.47 -0.15
C LYS A 170 -14.84 9.91 1.31
N GLU A 171 -15.28 11.14 1.57
CA GLU A 171 -15.42 11.74 2.89
C GLU A 171 -16.29 10.83 3.78
N LYS A 172 -15.65 10.08 4.69
CA LYS A 172 -16.39 9.29 5.69
C LYS A 172 -17.05 10.27 6.67
N GLY A 173 -18.36 10.39 6.52
CA GLY A 173 -19.19 11.41 7.17
C GLY A 173 -19.07 11.48 8.69
N LYS A 174 -19.01 12.72 9.18
CA LYS A 174 -19.28 13.09 10.57
C LYS A 174 -20.77 12.92 10.88
N GLY A 175 -21.13 11.82 11.54
CA GLY A 175 -22.46 11.63 12.12
C GLY A 175 -22.66 12.52 13.35
N ARG A 176 -23.48 13.57 13.23
CA ARG A 176 -24.11 14.28 14.34
C ARG A 176 -25.39 13.52 14.76
N GLY A 177 -25.43 13.02 15.99
CA GLY A 177 -26.63 12.44 16.60
C GLY A 177 -26.57 12.57 18.12
N LYS A 178 -27.36 13.51 18.66
CA LYS A 178 -27.47 13.90 20.06
C LYS A 178 -28.44 12.94 20.77
N GLY A 179 -28.04 12.35 21.90
CA GLY A 179 -28.91 11.51 22.73
C GLY A 179 -28.29 11.25 24.11
N GLU A 180 -29.00 11.65 25.15
CA GLU A 180 -28.56 11.76 26.55
C GLU A 180 -28.52 10.42 27.31
N ASP A 181 -27.42 10.25 28.06
CA ASP A 181 -27.31 9.89 29.47
C ASP A 181 -27.54 8.44 29.98
N LYS A 182 -26.57 8.05 30.83
CA LYS A 182 -26.54 7.02 31.91
C LYS A 182 -26.10 5.56 31.65
N THR A 183 -24.91 5.32 32.22
CA THR A 183 -24.45 4.19 33.05
C THR A 183 -23.90 2.93 32.39
N ASN A 184 -22.56 2.83 32.47
CA ASN A 184 -21.81 1.76 33.13
C ASN A 184 -22.01 0.32 32.61
N SER A 185 -21.24 -0.05 31.60
CA SER A 185 -20.43 -1.29 31.56
C SER A 185 -19.60 -1.28 30.28
N GLY A 186 -18.31 -0.98 30.40
CA GLY A 186 -17.38 -1.06 29.28
C GLY A 186 -17.16 -2.52 28.90
N SER A 187 -17.89 -3.01 27.92
CA SER A 187 -17.62 -4.30 27.27
C SER A 187 -16.45 -4.12 26.30
N GLU A 188 -15.41 -4.92 26.48
CA GLU A 188 -14.19 -5.01 25.66
C GLU A 188 -14.44 -5.60 24.24
N ASP A 189 -15.60 -5.33 23.63
CA ASP A 189 -16.14 -6.08 22.50
C ASP A 189 -16.56 -5.19 21.30
N GLU A 190 -15.96 -4.01 21.14
CA GLU A 190 -16.29 -3.08 20.03
C GLU A 190 -15.20 -2.92 18.96
N LEU A 191 -14.16 -3.76 18.94
CA LEU A 191 -13.17 -3.79 17.85
C LEU A 191 -12.91 -5.19 17.26
N ALA A 192 -13.80 -6.14 17.54
CA ALA A 192 -14.01 -7.25 16.63
C ALA A 192 -14.70 -6.69 15.38
N TRP A 193 -13.93 -6.16 14.44
CA TRP A 193 -14.36 -6.17 13.04
C TRP A 193 -14.59 -7.64 12.70
N ASP A 194 -15.85 -8.05 12.81
CA ASP A 194 -16.33 -9.40 12.63
C ASP A 194 -15.73 -9.91 11.32
N GLN A 195 -14.96 -10.99 11.36
CA GLN A 195 -14.40 -11.62 10.16
C GLN A 195 -15.51 -11.91 9.13
N ARG A 196 -16.76 -12.00 9.62
CA ARG A 196 -18.01 -12.07 8.88
C ARG A 196 -18.32 -10.85 8.01
N THR A 197 -17.88 -9.64 8.37
CA THR A 197 -18.10 -8.44 7.55
C THR A 197 -17.14 -8.38 6.37
N PHE A 198 -15.88 -8.84 6.52
CA PHE A 198 -14.95 -8.90 5.38
C PHE A 198 -15.34 -9.99 4.37
N ASP A 199 -15.75 -11.17 4.86
CA ASP A 199 -16.32 -12.23 4.02
C ASP A 199 -17.69 -11.84 3.41
N GLN A 200 -18.35 -10.78 3.93
CA GLN A 200 -19.59 -10.24 3.35
C GLN A 200 -19.38 -9.29 2.17
N TYR A 201 -18.22 -8.60 2.07
CA TYR A 201 -18.04 -7.57 1.04
C TYR A 201 -17.41 -8.08 -0.25
N THR A 202 -16.50 -9.06 -0.19
CA THR A 202 -16.00 -9.68 -1.43
C THR A 202 -16.89 -10.84 -1.85
N GLN A 203 -17.81 -10.60 -2.80
CA GLN A 203 -18.54 -11.69 -3.42
C GLN A 203 -17.54 -12.71 -4.01
N PRO A 204 -17.74 -14.01 -3.76
CA PRO A 204 -16.89 -15.03 -4.34
C PRO A 204 -16.98 -14.97 -5.87
N TRP A 205 -15.85 -15.21 -6.53
CA TRP A 205 -15.83 -15.39 -7.98
C TRP A 205 -16.75 -16.56 -8.38
N SER A 206 -17.45 -16.40 -9.50
CA SER A 206 -18.18 -17.50 -10.12
C SER A 206 -17.23 -18.66 -10.47
N GLU A 207 -17.82 -19.83 -10.72
CA GLU A 207 -17.08 -20.92 -11.36
C GLU A 207 -16.57 -20.48 -12.73
N TRP A 208 -15.46 -21.08 -13.16
CA TRP A 208 -14.91 -20.86 -14.49
C TRP A 208 -15.85 -21.44 -15.55
N ALA A 209 -16.27 -20.60 -16.49
CA ALA A 209 -17.04 -20.97 -17.67
C ALA A 209 -16.15 -20.87 -18.91
N TRP A 210 -16.38 -21.75 -19.90
CA TRP A 210 -15.69 -21.69 -21.18
C TRP A 210 -16.49 -20.84 -22.16
N ASP A 211 -15.88 -19.80 -22.72
CA ASP A 211 -16.42 -19.00 -23.81
C ASP A 211 -16.07 -19.63 -25.16
N GLU A 212 -17.08 -20.06 -25.93
CA GLU A 212 -16.86 -20.67 -27.25
C GLU A 212 -16.43 -19.64 -28.32
N ASP A 213 -16.83 -18.38 -28.17
CA ASP A 213 -16.58 -17.31 -29.15
C ASP A 213 -15.17 -16.73 -28.97
N GLU A 214 -14.77 -16.47 -27.72
CA GLU A 214 -13.44 -15.95 -27.41
C GLU A 214 -12.37 -17.05 -27.24
N GLY A 215 -12.79 -18.31 -27.12
CA GLY A 215 -11.89 -19.43 -26.96
C GLY A 215 -11.07 -19.39 -25.66
N CYS A 216 -11.67 -18.90 -24.57
CA CYS A 216 -11.01 -18.75 -23.28
C CYS A 216 -11.92 -19.17 -22.12
N TYR A 217 -11.33 -19.35 -20.93
CA TYR A 217 -12.11 -19.44 -19.70
C TYR A 217 -12.36 -18.05 -19.14
N TYR A 218 -13.56 -17.80 -18.63
CA TYR A 218 -13.89 -16.58 -17.90
C TYR A 218 -14.61 -16.89 -16.59
N ARG A 219 -14.54 -15.95 -15.65
CA ARG A 219 -15.38 -15.94 -14.45
C ARG A 219 -15.69 -14.50 -14.05
N THR A 220 -16.78 -14.32 -13.32
CA THR A 220 -17.31 -13.00 -12.96
C THR A 220 -17.53 -12.88 -11.46
N ARG A 221 -17.48 -11.66 -10.94
CA ARG A 221 -18.02 -11.29 -9.62
C ARG A 221 -18.60 -9.88 -9.66
N LYS A 222 -19.44 -9.52 -8.69
CA LYS A 222 -19.82 -8.12 -8.49
C LYS A 222 -18.89 -7.43 -7.52
N ASP A 223 -18.54 -6.19 -7.81
CA ASP A 223 -17.84 -5.30 -6.89
C ASP A 223 -18.81 -4.59 -5.94
N ASP A 224 -18.28 -3.71 -5.09
CA ASP A 224 -19.07 -2.92 -4.14
C ASP A 224 -19.99 -1.88 -4.81
N SER A 225 -19.70 -1.51 -6.07
CA SER A 225 -20.55 -0.63 -6.88
C SER A 225 -21.74 -1.37 -7.49
N GLY A 226 -21.69 -2.71 -7.48
CA GLY A 226 -22.67 -3.58 -8.13
C GLY A 226 -22.34 -3.86 -9.60
N ASP A 227 -21.20 -3.38 -10.09
CA ASP A 227 -20.68 -3.62 -11.43
C ASP A 227 -20.01 -4.99 -11.52
N TYR A 228 -19.98 -5.56 -12.72
CA TYR A 228 -19.36 -6.87 -12.94
C TYR A 228 -17.88 -6.72 -13.25
N GLU A 229 -17.05 -7.40 -12.46
CA GLU A 229 -15.65 -7.65 -12.77
C GLU A 229 -15.49 -8.98 -13.49
N TYR A 230 -14.63 -9.01 -14.52
CA TYR A 230 -14.36 -10.18 -15.34
C TYR A 230 -12.90 -10.60 -15.19
N GLN A 231 -12.66 -11.91 -15.13
CA GLN A 231 -11.32 -12.48 -15.18
C GLN A 231 -11.24 -13.55 -16.27
N TYR A 232 -10.22 -13.44 -17.13
CA TYR A 232 -10.01 -14.30 -18.28
C TYR A 232 -8.74 -15.16 -18.14
N ASP A 233 -8.80 -16.39 -18.64
CA ASP A 233 -7.66 -17.30 -18.78
C ASP A 233 -7.61 -17.88 -20.21
N TYR A 234 -6.66 -17.36 -20.99
CA TYR A 234 -6.37 -17.79 -22.37
C TYR A 234 -5.37 -18.95 -22.46
N LYS A 235 -4.78 -19.39 -21.34
CA LYS A 235 -3.72 -20.40 -21.34
C LYS A 235 -4.25 -21.81 -21.16
N SER A 236 -5.39 -21.94 -20.50
CA SER A 236 -6.00 -23.25 -20.23
C SER A 236 -6.60 -23.85 -21.51
N PRO A 237 -6.27 -25.12 -21.85
CA PRO A 237 -6.76 -25.73 -23.08
C PRO A 237 -8.27 -25.98 -23.02
N LYS A 238 -8.95 -25.84 -24.18
CA LYS A 238 -10.38 -26.11 -24.33
C LYS A 238 -10.74 -27.47 -23.73
N PRO A 239 -11.80 -27.58 -22.92
CA PRO A 239 -12.21 -28.87 -22.38
C PRO A 239 -12.57 -29.78 -23.54
N SER A 240 -11.81 -30.87 -23.70
CA SER A 240 -12.09 -31.84 -24.76
C SER A 240 -13.48 -32.40 -24.49
N LYS A 241 -14.45 -32.16 -25.38
CA LYS A 241 -15.77 -32.79 -25.34
C LYS A 241 -15.53 -34.29 -25.35
N GLY A 242 -15.52 -34.91 -24.17
CA GLY A 242 -15.21 -36.31 -24.01
C GLY A 242 -16.18 -37.08 -24.87
N LYS A 243 -15.67 -37.79 -25.89
CA LYS A 243 -16.49 -38.71 -26.68
C LYS A 243 -17.10 -39.68 -25.70
N GLY A 244 -18.39 -39.51 -25.41
CA GLY A 244 -19.11 -40.32 -24.44
C GLY A 244 -18.85 -41.79 -24.77
N LYS A 245 -18.16 -42.48 -23.87
CA LYS A 245 -18.01 -43.93 -23.97
C LYS A 245 -19.41 -44.49 -23.78
N GLY A 246 -20.06 -44.81 -24.90
CA GLY A 246 -21.33 -45.52 -24.91
C GLY A 246 -21.19 -46.77 -24.05
N LYS A 247 -21.92 -46.80 -22.93
CA LYS A 247 -22.10 -48.02 -22.16
C LYS A 247 -22.80 -49.02 -23.08
N ARG A 248 -22.04 -49.97 -23.63
CA ARG A 248 -22.63 -51.17 -24.25
C ARG A 248 -23.32 -51.92 -23.12
N LYS A 249 -24.64 -52.07 -23.24
CA LYS A 249 -25.45 -52.99 -22.44
C LYS A 249 -25.16 -54.42 -22.87
#